data_AF-A0AAW9SB00-F1
#
_entry.id   AF-A0AAW9SB00-F1
#
_cell.length_a   1.000
_cell.length_b   1.000
_cell.length_c   1.000
_cell.angle_alpha   90.00
_cell.angle_beta   90.00
_cell.angle_gamma   90.00
#
_symmetry.space_group_name_H-M   'P 1'
#
loop_
_entity.id
_entity.type
_entity.pdbx_description
1 polymer ?
#
loop_
_entity_poly.entity_id
_entity_poly.type
_entity_poly.pdbx_seq_one_letter_code
_entity_poly.pdbx_strand_id
1 'polypeptide(L)'
;MGRFTAIAGQLSQTFARTVPLALRPFFWLSGVFYIAAELPAGVRDLMWYSPFLHVTELLREGYFLGFDSPMADARYPLLIGAGFYLASLPLERFATNRRLLRGMS
;
A
#
# COMPACT_ATOMS: atom_id res chain seq x y z
N MET A 1 -0.42 -6.61 -1.36
CA MET A 1 -0.72 -6.03 -0.02
C MET A 1 -1.60 -6.93 0.85
N GLY A 2 -2.86 -7.21 0.49
CA GLY A 2 -3.81 -7.91 1.37
C GLY A 2 -3.37 -9.29 1.87
N ARG A 3 -2.74 -10.10 1.01
CA ARG A 3 -2.18 -11.41 1.41
C ARG A 3 -1.12 -11.29 2.49
N PHE A 4 -0.20 -10.32 2.35
CA PHE A 4 0.86 -10.08 3.32
C PHE A 4 0.27 -9.69 4.69
N THR A 5 -0.66 -8.72 4.72
CA THR A 5 -1.28 -8.27 5.97
C THR A 5 -2.09 -9.37 6.64
N ALA A 6 -2.79 -10.21 5.86
CA ALA A 6 -3.56 -11.33 6.39
C ALA A 6 -2.65 -12.37 7.07
N ILE A 7 -1.55 -12.77 6.43
CA ILE A 7 -0.61 -13.75 6.99
C ILE A 7 0.12 -13.16 8.21
N ALA A 8 0.56 -11.91 8.13
CA ALA A 8 1.21 -11.21 9.25
C ALA A 8 0.27 -11.08 10.47
N GLY A 9 -1.01 -10.78 10.25
CA GLY A 9 -2.02 -10.70 11.31
C GLY A 9 -2.30 -12.05 11.98
N GLN A 10 -2.18 -13.17 11.26
CA GLN A 10 -2.31 -14.51 11.84
C GLN A 10 -1.13 -14.87 12.76
N LEU A 11 0.04 -14.27 12.54
CA LEU A 11 1.23 -14.49 13.38
C LEU A 11 1.24 -13.63 14.63
N SER A 12 0.71 -12.40 14.55
CA SER A 12 0.69 -11.45 15.66
C SER A 12 -0.63 -10.69 15.73
N GLN A 13 -1.36 -10.89 16.83
CA GLN A 13 -2.57 -10.13 17.14
C GLN A 13 -2.29 -8.63 17.31
N THR A 14 -1.08 -8.25 17.76
CA THR A 14 -0.68 -6.84 17.86
C THR A 14 -0.57 -6.20 16.47
N PHE A 15 0.03 -6.91 15.52
CA PHE A 15 0.16 -6.40 14.15
C PHE A 15 -1.21 -6.15 13.51
N ALA A 16 -2.14 -7.10 13.66
CA ALA A 16 -3.50 -6.95 13.14
C ALA A 16 -4.23 -5.71 13.71
N ARG A 17 -3.99 -5.38 14.98
CA ARG A 17 -4.57 -4.18 15.61
C ARG A 17 -3.94 -2.89 15.12
N THR A 18 -2.66 -2.89 14.75
CA THR A 18 -1.96 -1.70 14.25
C THR A 18 -2.32 -1.35 12.81
N VAL A 19 -2.67 -2.33 11.98
CA VAL A 19 -2.97 -2.08 10.55
C VAL A 19 -4.07 -1.02 10.34
N PRO A 20 -5.24 -1.08 11.01
CA PRO A 20 -6.26 -0.03 10.89
C PRO A 20 -5.78 1.35 11.37
N LEU A 21 -4.91 1.40 12.38
CA LEU A 21 -4.34 2.67 12.88
C LEU A 21 -3.42 3.29 11.81
N ALA A 22 -2.65 2.47 11.11
CA ALA A 22 -1.78 2.92 10.03
C ALA A 22 -2.58 3.39 8.81
N LEU A 23 -3.68 2.72 8.46
CA LEU A 23 -4.50 3.09 7.31
C LEU A 23 -5.11 4.50 7.42
N ARG A 24 -5.35 5.00 8.64
CA ARG A 24 -5.92 6.34 8.86
C ARG A 24 -5.07 7.46 8.27
N PRO A 25 -3.77 7.63 8.62
CA PRO A 25 -2.93 8.63 7.97
C PRO A 25 -2.71 8.34 6.49
N PHE A 26 -2.58 7.07 6.07
CA PHE A 26 -2.46 6.73 4.65
C PHE A 26 -3.67 7.18 3.81
N PHE A 27 -4.87 7.21 4.40
CA PHE A 27 -6.05 7.72 3.74
C PHE A 27 -5.92 9.22 3.40
N TRP A 28 -5.34 10.01 4.29
CA TRP A 28 -5.07 11.43 4.00
C TRP A 28 -3.99 11.59 2.93
N LEU A 29 -2.94 10.77 3.00
CA LEU A 29 -1.82 10.77 2.04
C LEU A 29 -2.17 10.19 0.66
N SER A 30 -3.36 9.60 0.52
CA SER A 30 -3.82 9.04 -0.74
C SER A 30 -4.23 10.10 -1.76
N GLY A 31 -4.29 11.38 -1.37
CA GLY A 31 -4.76 12.43 -2.27
C GLY A 31 -6.22 12.30 -2.64
N VAL A 32 -7.06 11.70 -1.78
CA VAL A 32 -8.52 11.69 -1.99
C VAL A 32 -9.13 13.10 -1.87
N PHE A 33 -8.55 13.96 -1.01
CA PHE A 33 -9.09 15.30 -0.71
C PHE A 33 -8.45 16.44 -1.50
N TYR A 34 -7.37 16.18 -2.22
CA TYR A 34 -6.60 17.19 -2.94
C TYR A 34 -6.02 16.59 -4.21
N ILE A 35 -5.61 17.43 -5.15
CA ILE A 35 -5.00 17.01 -6.40
C ILE A 35 -3.52 17.36 -6.36
N ALA A 36 -2.66 16.44 -6.82
CA ALA A 36 -1.20 16.63 -6.75
C ALA A 36 -0.73 17.87 -7.54
N ALA A 37 -1.44 18.23 -8.61
CA ALA A 37 -1.17 19.39 -9.45
C ALA A 37 -1.28 20.74 -8.71
N GLU A 38 -2.10 20.82 -7.66
CA GLU A 38 -2.32 22.05 -6.87
C GLU A 38 -1.35 22.20 -5.69
N LEU A 39 -0.59 21.13 -5.38
CA LEU A 39 0.36 21.16 -4.28
C LEU A 39 1.60 22.00 -4.63
N PRO A 40 2.15 22.77 -3.66
CA PRO A 40 3.46 23.42 -3.79
C PRO A 40 4.56 22.39 -4.11
N ALA A 41 5.57 22.80 -4.88
CA ALA A 41 6.63 21.90 -5.36
C ALA A 41 7.28 21.05 -4.24
N GLY A 42 7.64 21.66 -3.11
CA GLY A 42 8.26 20.93 -2.00
C GLY A 42 7.35 19.87 -1.35
N VAL A 43 6.04 20.10 -1.31
CA VAL A 43 5.06 19.10 -0.80
C VAL A 43 4.85 18.01 -1.83
N ARG A 44 4.82 18.38 -3.11
CA ARG A 44 4.72 17.44 -4.23
C ARG A 44 5.87 16.44 -4.18
N ASP A 45 7.11 16.89 -4.03
CA ASP A 45 8.28 15.99 -3.96
C ASP A 45 8.19 14.99 -2.81
N LEU A 46 7.71 15.42 -1.64
CA LEU A 46 7.47 14.53 -0.50
C LEU A 46 6.36 13.51 -0.79
N MET A 47 5.29 13.95 -1.45
CA MET A 47 4.14 13.11 -1.77
C MET A 47 4.41 12.11 -2.91
N TRP A 48 5.49 12.28 -3.68
CA TRP A 48 5.92 11.32 -4.70
C TRP A 48 6.13 9.91 -4.13
N TYR A 49 6.50 9.79 -2.85
CA TYR A 49 6.70 8.49 -2.22
C TYR A 49 5.39 7.79 -1.81
N SER A 50 4.23 8.39 -2.06
CA SER A 50 2.92 7.81 -1.73
C SER A 50 2.41 6.94 -2.88
N PRO A 51 2.47 5.59 -2.79
CA PRO A 51 1.92 4.72 -3.83
C PRO A 51 0.40 4.88 -3.98
N PHE A 52 -0.29 5.33 -2.93
CA PHE A 52 -1.73 5.57 -2.97
C PHE A 52 -2.07 6.82 -3.78
N LEU A 53 -1.26 7.88 -3.65
CA LEU A 53 -1.44 9.10 -4.44
C LEU A 53 -1.35 8.80 -5.93
N HIS A 54 -0.30 8.09 -6.36
CA HIS A 54 -0.15 7.64 -7.75
C HIS A 54 -1.39 6.92 -8.28
N VAL A 55 -1.98 6.02 -7.48
CA VAL A 55 -3.21 5.30 -7.88
C VAL A 55 -4.39 6.26 -8.06
N THR A 56 -4.60 7.21 -7.15
CA THR A 56 -5.71 8.16 -7.29
C THR A 56 -5.52 9.11 -8.47
N GLU A 57 -4.29 9.54 -8.73
CA GLU A 57 -3.98 10.41 -9.87
C GLU A 57 -4.16 9.68 -11.21
N LEU A 58 -3.73 8.42 -11.32
CA LEU A 58 -4.01 7.58 -12.49
C LEU A 58 -5.51 7.41 -12.74
N LEU A 59 -6.29 7.23 -11.67
CA LEU A 59 -7.75 7.15 -11.78
C LEU A 59 -8.35 8.47 -12.26
N ARG A 60 -7.83 9.62 -11.79
CA ARG A 60 -8.29 10.94 -12.24
C ARG A 60 -7.97 11.18 -13.71
N GLU A 61 -6.73 10.93 -14.12
CA GLU A 61 -6.31 11.06 -15.51
C GLU A 61 -7.12 10.16 -16.46
N GLY A 62 -7.41 8.92 -16.03
CA GLY A 62 -8.27 8.02 -16.81
C GLY A 62 -9.75 8.43 -16.85
N TYR A 63 -10.24 9.18 -15.85
CA TYR A 63 -11.65 9.56 -15.73
C TYR A 63 -11.96 10.93 -16.32
N PHE A 64 -11.07 11.91 -16.14
CA PHE A 64 -11.22 13.28 -16.60
C PHE A 64 -10.44 13.50 -17.89
N LEU A 65 -11.16 13.64 -19.00
CA LEU A 65 -10.55 13.92 -20.31
C LEU A 65 -9.80 15.26 -20.29
N GLY A 66 -8.52 15.23 -20.65
CA GLY A 66 -7.67 16.42 -20.72
C GLY A 66 -7.01 16.82 -19.39
N PHE A 67 -7.18 16.01 -18.33
CA PHE A 67 -6.42 16.16 -17.11
C PHE A 67 -5.11 15.37 -17.21
N ASP A 68 -3.98 16.06 -17.24
CA ASP A 68 -2.65 15.44 -17.27
C ASP A 68 -2.01 15.56 -15.87
N SER A 69 -1.78 14.43 -15.20
CA SER A 69 -1.25 14.45 -13.84
C SER A 69 0.28 14.40 -13.85
N PRO A 70 0.96 15.32 -13.14
CA PRO A 70 2.41 15.24 -12.97
C PRO A 70 2.85 14.03 -12.11
N MET A 71 1.91 13.27 -11.53
CA MET A 71 2.13 12.20 -10.56
C MET A 71 1.47 10.87 -10.95
N ALA A 72 0.97 10.73 -12.17
CA ALA A 72 0.38 9.48 -12.61
C ALA A 72 1.46 8.50 -13.12
N ASP A 73 2.03 7.70 -12.22
CA ASP A 73 2.93 6.61 -12.59
C ASP A 73 2.38 5.27 -12.09
N ALA A 74 1.95 4.42 -13.02
CA ALA A 74 1.43 3.08 -12.71
C ALA A 74 2.52 2.10 -12.27
N ARG A 75 3.78 2.31 -12.66
CA ARG A 75 4.89 1.41 -12.38
C ARG A 75 5.18 1.39 -10.88
N TYR A 76 5.14 2.55 -10.22
CA TYR A 76 5.49 2.66 -8.81
C TYR A 76 4.54 1.85 -7.88
N PRO A 77 3.20 2.01 -7.94
CA PRO A 77 2.27 1.18 -7.15
C PRO A 77 2.35 -0.31 -7.50
N LEU A 78 2.58 -0.65 -8.77
CA LEU A 78 2.72 -2.04 -9.22
C LEU A 78 3.96 -2.70 -8.63
N LEU A 79 5.12 -2.03 -8.65
CA LEU A 79 6.36 -2.54 -8.06
C LEU A 79 6.23 -2.72 -6.55
N ILE A 80 5.64 -1.75 -5.86
CA ILE A 80 5.37 -1.82 -4.42
C ILE A 80 4.42 -3.00 -4.13
N GLY A 81 3.31 -3.12 -4.89
CA GLY A 81 2.36 -4.22 -4.81
C GLY A 81 3.00 -5.59 -4.99
N ALA A 82 3.84 -5.74 -6.02
CA ALA A 82 4.59 -6.94 -6.32
C ALA A 82 5.61 -7.27 -5.22
N GLY A 83 6.31 -6.26 -4.69
CA GLY A 83 7.25 -6.43 -3.57
C GLY A 83 6.59 -7.04 -2.34
N PHE A 84 5.43 -6.52 -1.93
CA PHE A 84 4.67 -7.09 -0.81
C PHE A 84 4.09 -8.47 -1.12
N TYR A 85 3.73 -8.74 -2.39
CA TYR A 85 3.30 -10.07 -2.78
C TYR A 85 4.44 -11.08 -2.66
N LEU A 86 5.63 -10.76 -3.17
CA LEU A 86 6.81 -11.61 -3.06
C LEU A 86 7.24 -11.79 -1.59
N ALA A 87 7.21 -10.72 -0.79
CA ALA A 87 7.49 -10.78 0.65
C ALA A 87 6.50 -11.65 1.43
N SER A 88 5.28 -11.85 0.92
CA SER A 88 4.30 -12.73 1.56
C SER A 88 4.68 -14.22 1.45
N LEU A 89 5.47 -14.62 0.44
CA LEU A 89 5.86 -16.02 0.22
C LEU A 89 6.75 -16.60 1.33
N PRO A 90 7.87 -15.97 1.74
CA PRO A 90 8.67 -16.47 2.85
C PRO A 90 7.91 -16.38 4.19
N LEU A 91 7.06 -15.36 4.35
CA LEU A 91 6.23 -15.19 5.54
C LEU A 91 5.22 -16.34 5.68
N GLU A 92 4.62 -16.77 4.58
CA GLU A 92 3.72 -17.93 4.54
C GLU A 92 4.45 -19.21 4.92
N ARG A 93 5.64 -19.45 4.34
CA ARG A 93 6.47 -20.62 4.67
C ARG A 93 6.79 -20.68 6.16
N PHE A 94 7.14 -19.53 6.75
CA PHE A 94 7.40 -19.42 8.19
C PHE A 94 6.16 -19.69 9.03
N ALA A 95 5.00 -19.14 8.64
CA ALA A 95 3.74 -19.34 9.34
C ALA A 95 3.27 -20.80 9.32
N THR A 96 3.38 -21.46 8.17
CA THR A 96 3.01 -22.87 8.01
C THR A 96 3.91 -23.79 8.82
N ASN A 97 5.24 -23.56 8.82
CA ASN A 97 6.18 -24.36 9.61
C ASN A 97 5.88 -24.29 11.12
N ARG A 98 5.50 -23.11 11.63
CA ARG A 98 5.11 -22.98 13.05
C ARG A 98 3.78 -23.64 13.40
N ARG A 99 2.85 -23.75 12.44
CA ARG A 99 1.57 -24.46 12.64
C ARG A 99 1.76 -25.97 12.72
N LEU A 100 2.62 -26.54 11.88
CA LEU A 100 2.96 -27.98 11.92
C LEU A 100 3.54 -28.40 13.27
N LEU A 101 4.40 -27.56 13.87
CA LEU A 101 4.99 -27.81 15.19
C LEU A 101 3.98 -27.76 16.35
N ARG A 102 2.82 -27.09 16.19
CA ARG A 102 1.75 -27.05 17.19
C ARG A 102 0.72 -28.20 17.05
N GLY A 103 0.71 -28.90 15.92
CA GLY A 103 -0.19 -30.05 15.69
C GLY A 103 0.39 -31.40 16.14
N MET A 104 1.63 -31.42 16.65
CA MET A 104 2.35 -32.63 17.09
C MET A 104 2.49 -32.76 18.61
N SER A 105 1.77 -31.94 19.40
CA SER A 105 1.68 -32.03 20.87
C SER A 105 0.24 -32.29 21.28
#